data_AF-A0A450YW81-F1
#
_entry.id   AF-A0A450YW81-F1
#
_cell.length_a   1.000
_cell.length_b   1.000
_cell.length_c   1.000
_cell.angle_alpha   90.00
_cell.angle_beta   90.00
_cell.angle_gamma   90.00
#
_symmetry.space_group_name_H-M   'P 1'
#
loop_
_entity.id
_entity.type
_entity.pdbx_description
1 polymer ?
#
loop_
_entity_poly.entity_id
_entity_poly.type
_entity_poly.pdbx_seq_one_letter_code
_entity_poly.pdbx_strand_id
1 'polypeptide(L)'
;MDVKALLRLLQRYLNGERKAVSVVKIPTPDEEDQRRFNRERERLIKEHSAHIARIKSLLIQHGVRTLIGRNFPEWLETIGDGLGNELGPNLKTELVREYGRLQLLKRQIKELQQEQKRRIKEEKTKAMEQIITLMQLRGVGPQSSWILVMEFFVWRKF
;
A
#
# COMPACT_ATOMS: atom_id res chain seq x y z
N MET A 1 31.76 13.13 -2.59
CA MET A 1 31.00 14.17 -1.87
C MET A 1 31.98 15.23 -1.37
N ASP A 2 31.82 16.49 -1.76
CA ASP A 2 32.68 17.59 -1.28
C ASP A 2 32.10 18.19 0.01
N VAL A 3 32.69 17.83 1.15
CA VAL A 3 32.29 18.29 2.48
C VAL A 3 32.54 19.79 2.67
N LYS A 4 33.59 20.35 2.06
CA LYS A 4 33.90 21.78 2.17
C LYS A 4 32.85 22.62 1.44
N ALA A 5 32.36 22.14 0.29
CA ALA A 5 31.26 22.80 -0.42
C ALA A 5 29.95 22.79 0.39
N LEU A 6 29.61 21.67 1.03
CA LEU A 6 28.44 21.57 1.90
C LEU A 6 28.53 22.52 3.11
N LEU A 7 29.71 22.62 3.74
CA LEU A 7 29.92 23.55 4.85
C LEU A 7 29.72 25.01 4.44
N ARG A 8 30.26 25.42 3.29
CA ARG A 8 30.07 26.79 2.74
C ARG A 8 28.59 27.08 2.49
N LEU A 9 27.86 26.12 1.93
CA LEU A 9 26.42 26.25 1.67
C LEU A 9 25.61 26.37 2.98
N LEU A 10 25.96 25.59 4.01
CA LEU A 10 25.35 25.70 5.33
C LEU A 10 25.63 27.05 5.99
N GLN A 11 26.88 27.55 5.91
CA GLN A 11 27.24 28.86 6.44
C GLN A 11 26.43 29.99 5.79
N ARG A 12 26.31 29.99 4.45
CA ARG A 12 25.46 30.93 3.71
C ARG A 12 24.00 30.87 4.20
N TYR A 13 23.47 29.67 4.35
CA TYR A 13 22.10 29.46 4.85
C TYR A 13 21.89 30.00 6.27
N LEU A 14 22.83 29.75 7.19
CA LEU A 14 22.79 30.25 8.57
C LEU A 14 22.92 31.78 8.62
N ASN A 15 23.68 32.38 7.70
CA ASN A 15 23.86 33.82 7.55
C ASN A 15 22.72 34.54 6.79
N GLY A 16 21.60 33.85 6.54
CA GLY A 16 20.38 34.47 5.99
C GLY A 16 20.15 34.23 4.50
N GLU A 17 21.10 33.64 3.76
CA GLU A 17 20.87 33.20 2.39
C GLU A 17 20.04 31.90 2.38
N ARG A 18 18.78 31.99 2.79
CA ARG A 18 17.87 30.82 2.97
C ARG A 18 17.62 30.03 1.68
N LYS A 19 17.93 30.60 0.51
CA LYS A 19 17.83 29.95 -0.80
C LYS A 19 19.13 29.25 -1.25
N ALA A 20 20.23 29.38 -0.50
CA ALA A 20 21.49 28.71 -0.82
C ALA A 20 21.37 27.18 -0.78
N VAL A 21 20.45 26.66 0.04
CA VAL A 21 20.08 25.24 0.12
C VAL A 21 18.59 25.10 0.38
N SER A 22 18.00 23.96 0.00
CA SER A 22 16.68 23.56 0.46
C SER A 22 16.83 22.67 1.69
N VAL A 23 16.33 23.10 2.84
CA VAL A 23 16.35 22.29 4.07
C VAL A 23 15.18 21.32 4.04
N VAL A 24 15.50 20.02 3.93
CA VAL A 24 14.52 18.95 4.06
C VAL A 24 14.30 18.69 5.56
N LYS A 25 13.12 19.05 6.07
CA LYS A 25 12.70 18.57 7.39
C LYS A 25 12.39 17.10 7.29
N ILE A 26 12.92 16.30 8.19
CA ILE A 26 12.57 14.88 8.33
C ILE A 26 11.47 14.73 9.39
N PRO A 27 10.62 13.70 9.29
CA PRO A 27 9.62 13.42 10.32
C PRO A 27 10.30 13.07 11.65
N THR A 28 9.64 13.36 12.76
CA THR A 28 10.00 12.83 14.08
C THR A 28 9.76 11.31 14.14
N PRO A 29 10.32 10.59 15.13
CA PRO A 29 10.04 9.16 15.30
C PRO A 29 8.55 8.83 15.40
N ASP A 30 7.77 9.65 16.11
CA ASP A 30 6.32 9.46 16.26
C ASP A 30 5.57 9.73 14.95
N GLU A 31 5.97 10.75 14.20
CA GLU A 31 5.40 11.04 12.87
C GLU A 31 5.73 9.91 11.88
N GLU A 32 6.93 9.34 11.93
CA GLU A 32 7.31 8.21 11.11
C GLU A 32 6.54 6.93 11.50
N ASP A 33 6.27 6.73 12.79
CA ASP A 33 5.43 5.63 13.26
C ASP A 33 3.98 5.74 12.74
N GLN A 34 3.38 6.93 12.81
CA GLN A 34 2.05 7.19 12.24
C GLN A 34 1.96 6.86 10.74
N ARG A 35 3.06 7.08 10.00
CA ARG A 35 3.14 6.78 8.56
C ARG A 35 3.25 5.28 8.25
N ARG A 36 3.72 4.45 9.19
CA ARG A 36 3.88 3.00 8.97
C ARG A 36 2.59 2.35 8.52
N PHE A 37 1.48 2.80 9.11
CA PHE A 37 0.14 2.33 8.80
C PHE A 37 -0.17 2.39 7.30
N ASN A 38 0.05 3.56 6.67
CA ASN A 38 -0.23 3.74 5.25
C ASN A 38 0.75 2.96 4.36
N ARG A 39 2.03 2.94 4.74
CA ARG A 39 3.05 2.23 3.97
C ARG A 39 2.88 0.71 4.02
N GLU A 40 2.44 0.16 5.14
CA GLU A 40 2.07 -1.26 5.25
C GLU A 40 0.93 -1.57 4.28
N ARG A 41 -0.14 -0.79 4.32
CA ARG A 41 -1.27 -0.95 3.38
C ARG A 41 -0.80 -0.93 1.93
N GLU A 42 0.09 0.00 1.55
CA GLU A 42 0.63 0.07 0.19
C GLU A 42 1.40 -1.20 -0.20
N ARG A 43 2.24 -1.73 0.69
CA ARG A 43 2.97 -2.99 0.46
C ARG A 43 2.02 -4.17 0.29
N LEU A 44 1.02 -4.30 1.18
CA LEU A 44 0.04 -5.38 1.09
C LEU A 44 -0.77 -5.34 -0.21
N ILE A 45 -1.10 -4.15 -0.73
CA ILE A 45 -1.79 -4.01 -2.03
C ILE A 45 -0.91 -4.48 -3.20
N LYS A 46 0.40 -4.18 -3.15
CA LYS A 46 1.37 -4.64 -4.15
C LYS A 46 1.48 -6.17 -4.11
N GLU A 47 1.64 -6.75 -2.92
CA GLU A 47 1.68 -8.20 -2.72
C GLU A 47 0.39 -8.88 -3.18
N HIS A 48 -0.79 -8.33 -2.84
CA HIS A 48 -2.08 -8.84 -3.27
C HIS A 48 -2.18 -8.88 -4.80
N SER A 49 -1.76 -7.81 -5.48
CA SER A 49 -1.73 -7.75 -6.94
C SER A 49 -0.75 -8.76 -7.54
N ALA A 50 0.42 -8.96 -6.90
CA ALA A 50 1.41 -9.95 -7.33
C ALA A 50 0.87 -11.38 -7.23
N HIS A 51 0.17 -11.75 -6.16
CA HIS A 51 -0.45 -13.07 -6.02
C HIS A 51 -1.57 -13.30 -7.05
N ILE A 52 -2.39 -12.28 -7.33
CA ILE A 52 -3.39 -12.37 -8.42
C ILE A 52 -2.70 -12.62 -9.76
N ALA A 53 -1.63 -11.87 -10.05
CA ALA A 53 -0.88 -12.04 -11.30
C ALA A 53 -0.24 -13.43 -11.38
N ARG A 54 0.33 -13.94 -10.28
CA ARG A 54 0.93 -15.27 -10.21
C ARG A 54 -0.09 -16.37 -10.48
N ILE A 55 -1.25 -16.34 -9.80
CA ILE A 55 -2.33 -17.31 -10.02
C ILE A 55 -2.80 -17.29 -11.48
N LYS A 56 -3.04 -16.08 -12.02
CA LYS A 56 -3.47 -15.94 -13.43
C LYS A 56 -2.41 -16.46 -14.40
N SER A 57 -1.14 -16.14 -14.16
CA SER A 57 -0.03 -16.60 -15.02
C SER A 57 0.07 -18.12 -15.04
N LEU A 58 -0.06 -18.77 -13.88
CA LEU A 58 -0.05 -20.23 -13.78
C LEU A 58 -1.20 -20.86 -14.56
N LEU A 59 -2.43 -20.34 -14.42
CA LEU A 59 -3.59 -20.87 -15.14
C LEU A 59 -3.51 -20.65 -16.66
N ILE A 60 -3.01 -19.50 -17.10
CA ILE A 60 -2.87 -19.17 -18.52
C ILE A 60 -1.90 -20.13 -19.24
N GLN A 61 -0.85 -20.60 -18.56
CA GLN A 61 0.07 -21.60 -19.12
C GLN A 61 -0.62 -22.93 -19.46
N HIS A 62 -1.76 -23.22 -18.83
CA HIS A 62 -2.59 -24.39 -19.08
C HIS A 62 -3.85 -24.05 -19.90
N GLY A 63 -3.91 -22.89 -20.55
CA GLY A 63 -5.06 -22.48 -21.36
C GLY A 63 -6.30 -22.08 -20.56
N VAL A 64 -6.20 -21.93 -19.24
CA VAL A 64 -7.34 -21.64 -18.35
C VAL A 64 -7.40 -20.15 -18.04
N ARG A 65 -8.56 -19.53 -18.25
CA ARG A 65 -8.84 -18.13 -17.87
C ARG A 65 -10.08 -18.06 -16.99
N THR A 66 -9.92 -17.54 -15.77
CA THR A 66 -11.04 -17.38 -14.83
C THR A 66 -10.87 -16.15 -13.93
N LEU A 67 -11.97 -15.77 -13.28
CA LEU A 67 -11.96 -14.86 -12.15
C LEU A 67 -11.67 -15.64 -10.86
N ILE A 68 -10.72 -15.15 -10.06
CA ILE A 68 -10.36 -15.75 -8.77
C ILE A 68 -11.47 -15.44 -7.76
N GLY A 69 -12.41 -16.38 -7.60
CA GLY A 69 -13.55 -16.29 -6.70
C GLY A 69 -13.28 -16.79 -5.28
N ARG A 70 -14.32 -16.81 -4.44
CA ARG A 70 -14.25 -17.36 -3.07
C ARG A 70 -14.07 -18.88 -3.05
N ASN A 71 -14.70 -19.56 -4.00
CA ASN A 71 -14.70 -21.03 -4.11
C ASN A 71 -13.58 -21.50 -5.06
N PHE A 72 -12.45 -20.79 -5.07
CA PHE A 72 -11.35 -21.06 -5.99
C PHE A 72 -10.74 -22.46 -5.80
N PRO A 73 -10.51 -22.97 -4.56
CA PRO A 73 -10.01 -24.32 -4.36
C PRO A 73 -10.97 -25.39 -4.87
N GLU A 74 -12.28 -25.25 -4.60
CA GLU A 74 -13.30 -26.19 -5.06
C GLU A 74 -13.42 -26.18 -6.58
N TRP A 75 -13.39 -24.99 -7.18
CA TRP A 75 -13.39 -24.83 -8.64
C TRP A 75 -12.16 -25.47 -9.29
N LEU A 76 -10.99 -25.39 -8.65
CA LEU A 76 -9.74 -25.95 -9.16
C LEU A 76 -9.77 -27.49 -9.27
N GLU A 77 -10.59 -28.16 -8.46
CA GLU A 77 -10.77 -29.61 -8.58
C GLU A 77 -11.62 -30.02 -9.78
N THR A 78 -12.47 -29.12 -10.27
CA THR A 78 -13.40 -29.39 -11.37
C THR A 78 -12.85 -29.05 -12.75
N ILE A 79 -11.74 -28.29 -12.82
CA ILE A 79 -11.25 -27.70 -14.07
C ILE A 79 -10.13 -28.54 -14.70
N GLY A 80 -10.21 -28.73 -16.02
CA GLY A 80 -9.13 -29.24 -16.84
C GLY A 80 -8.33 -28.13 -17.53
N ASP A 81 -7.22 -28.49 -18.15
CA ASP A 81 -6.46 -27.62 -19.05
C ASP A 81 -7.25 -27.31 -20.35
N GLY A 82 -6.68 -26.46 -21.20
CA GLY A 82 -7.29 -26.08 -22.48
C GLY A 82 -7.48 -27.23 -23.48
N LEU A 83 -6.91 -28.41 -23.22
CA LEU A 83 -7.07 -29.63 -24.00
C LEU A 83 -8.04 -30.63 -23.34
N GLY A 84 -8.58 -30.29 -22.15
CA GLY A 84 -9.49 -31.14 -21.39
C GLY A 84 -8.80 -32.14 -20.46
N ASN A 85 -7.48 -32.11 -20.32
CA ASN A 85 -6.77 -32.97 -19.37
C ASN A 85 -6.85 -32.41 -17.96
N GLU A 86 -6.73 -33.25 -16.95
CA GLU A 86 -6.65 -32.77 -15.56
C GLU A 86 -5.37 -31.95 -15.32
N LEU A 87 -5.51 -30.90 -14.51
CA LEU A 87 -4.34 -30.15 -14.03
C LEU A 87 -3.50 -31.01 -13.09
N GLY A 88 -2.18 -30.98 -13.28
CA GLY A 88 -1.25 -31.76 -12.47
C GLY A 88 -1.34 -31.46 -10.97
N PRO A 89 -1.16 -32.47 -10.09
CA PRO A 89 -1.38 -32.34 -8.64
C PRO A 89 -0.45 -31.33 -7.96
N ASN A 90 0.78 -31.19 -8.45
CA ASN A 90 1.74 -30.20 -7.93
C ASN A 90 1.31 -28.76 -8.26
N LEU A 91 0.78 -28.53 -9.46
CA LEU A 91 0.25 -27.23 -9.86
C LEU A 91 -0.96 -26.85 -9.02
N LYS A 92 -1.90 -27.79 -8.83
CA LYS A 92 -3.06 -27.56 -7.97
C LYS A 92 -2.63 -27.16 -6.55
N THR A 93 -1.67 -27.89 -5.99
CA THR A 93 -1.11 -27.59 -4.66
C THR A 93 -0.42 -26.22 -4.58
N GLU A 94 0.30 -25.80 -5.62
CA GLU A 94 0.88 -24.46 -5.69
C GLU A 94 -0.20 -23.37 -5.74
N LEU A 95 -1.21 -23.54 -6.60
CA LEU A 95 -2.33 -22.61 -6.74
C LEU A 95 -3.13 -22.44 -5.43
N VAL A 96 -3.37 -23.53 -4.69
CA VAL A 96 -4.03 -23.48 -3.38
C VAL A 96 -3.20 -22.67 -2.37
N ARG A 97 -1.87 -22.85 -2.34
CA ARG A 97 -0.98 -22.07 -1.45
C ARG A 97 -0.95 -20.59 -1.83
N GLU A 98 -0.89 -20.27 -3.12
CA GLU A 98 -0.97 -18.89 -3.61
C GLU A 98 -2.31 -18.24 -3.25
N TYR A 99 -3.41 -18.98 -3.41
CA TYR A 99 -4.73 -18.52 -3.02
C TYR A 99 -4.83 -18.26 -1.51
N GLY A 100 -4.23 -19.13 -0.69
CA GLY A 100 -4.14 -18.93 0.76
C GLY A 100 -3.45 -17.62 1.14
N ARG A 101 -2.30 -17.31 0.51
CA ARG A 101 -1.60 -16.02 0.68
C ARG A 101 -2.49 -14.84 0.27
N LEU A 102 -3.18 -14.95 -0.86
CA LEU A 102 -4.09 -13.92 -1.33
C LEU A 102 -5.23 -13.64 -0.32
N GLN A 103 -5.80 -14.68 0.29
CA GLN A 103 -6.84 -14.52 1.30
C GLN A 103 -6.34 -13.86 2.59
N LEU A 104 -5.12 -14.22 3.04
CA LEU A 104 -4.48 -13.57 4.18
C LEU A 104 -4.34 -12.06 3.94
N LEU A 105 -3.81 -11.67 2.79
CA LEU A 105 -3.64 -10.25 2.43
C LEU A 105 -4.97 -9.52 2.31
N LYS A 106 -6.00 -10.15 1.72
CA LYS A 106 -7.36 -9.56 1.67
C LYS A 106 -7.90 -9.27 3.07
N ARG A 107 -7.68 -10.18 4.03
CA ARG A 107 -8.08 -9.99 5.42
C ARG A 107 -7.32 -8.84 6.07
N GLN A 108 -5.99 -8.82 5.98
CA GLN A 108 -5.16 -7.77 6.58
C GLN A 108 -5.45 -6.37 5.99
N ILE A 109 -5.62 -6.27 4.66
CA ILE A 109 -6.01 -5.01 4.03
C ILE A 109 -7.37 -4.53 4.55
N LYS A 110 -8.33 -5.45 4.75
CA LYS A 110 -9.64 -5.12 5.31
C LYS A 110 -9.54 -4.67 6.76
N GLU A 111 -8.71 -5.31 7.57
CA GLU A 111 -8.44 -4.91 8.96
C GLU A 111 -7.89 -3.49 9.03
N LEU A 112 -6.88 -3.17 8.20
CA LEU A 112 -6.35 -1.80 8.09
C LEU A 112 -7.43 -0.80 7.64
N GLN A 113 -8.29 -1.16 6.69
CA GLN A 113 -9.39 -0.28 6.28
C GLN A 113 -10.38 0.00 7.42
N GLN A 114 -10.68 -1.00 8.27
CA GLN A 114 -11.55 -0.79 9.43
C GLN A 114 -10.86 0.05 10.50
N GLU A 115 -9.58 -0.17 10.72
CA GLU A 115 -8.79 0.62 11.66
C GLU A 115 -8.73 2.10 11.24
N GLN A 116 -8.54 2.43 9.96
CA GLN A 116 -8.63 3.82 9.49
C GLN A 116 -10.00 4.44 9.78
N LYS A 117 -11.08 3.71 9.50
CA LYS A 117 -12.44 4.18 9.79
C LYS A 117 -12.66 4.42 11.28
N ARG A 118 -12.13 3.53 12.11
CA ARG A 118 -12.19 3.65 13.57
C ARG A 118 -11.45 4.91 14.04
N ARG A 119 -10.21 5.13 13.58
CA ARG A 119 -9.41 6.30 13.94
C ARG A 119 -10.08 7.62 13.52
N ILE A 120 -10.61 7.69 12.30
CA ILE A 120 -11.34 8.88 11.83
C ILE A 120 -12.57 9.18 12.72
N LYS A 121 -13.24 8.14 13.23
CA LYS A 121 -14.44 8.29 14.06
C LYS A 121 -14.12 8.64 15.52
N GLU A 122 -13.07 8.06 16.08
CA GLU A 122 -12.79 8.07 17.52
C GLU A 122 -11.70 9.08 17.93
N GLU A 123 -10.71 9.33 17.07
CA GLU A 123 -9.58 10.19 17.40
C GLU A 123 -9.87 11.66 17.04
N LYS A 124 -9.64 12.55 17.99
CA LYS A 124 -9.81 14.01 17.83
C LYS A 124 -8.47 14.70 17.63
N THR A 125 -7.70 14.26 16.64
CA THR A 125 -6.42 14.88 16.28
C THR A 125 -6.61 15.84 15.10
N LYS A 126 -5.74 16.86 15.02
CA LYS A 126 -5.71 17.78 13.87
C LYS A 126 -5.53 17.05 12.54
N ALA A 127 -4.80 15.93 12.54
CA ALA A 127 -4.66 15.08 11.36
C ALA A 127 -6.00 14.47 10.94
N MET A 128 -6.77 13.89 11.86
CA MET A 128 -8.10 13.35 11.54
C MET A 128 -9.08 14.43 11.07
N GLU A 129 -9.07 15.60 11.70
CA GLU A 129 -9.88 16.75 11.26
C GLU A 129 -9.55 17.14 9.81
N GLN A 130 -8.27 17.27 9.47
CA GLN A 130 -7.82 17.55 8.10
C GLN A 130 -8.26 16.46 7.11
N ILE A 131 -8.19 15.18 7.50
CA ILE A 131 -8.65 14.06 6.67
C ILE A 131 -10.14 14.19 6.38
N ILE A 132 -10.96 14.50 7.39
CA ILE A 132 -12.41 14.69 7.26
C ILE A 132 -12.70 15.89 6.35
N THR A 133 -12.01 17.02 6.55
CA THR A 133 -12.17 18.21 5.69
C THR A 133 -11.82 17.90 4.23
N LEU A 134 -10.71 17.21 3.97
CA LEU A 134 -10.31 16.85 2.60
C LEU A 134 -11.33 15.92 1.93
N MET A 135 -11.98 15.02 2.68
CA MET A 135 -13.02 14.15 2.14
C MET A 135 -14.26 14.90 1.64
N GLN A 136 -14.45 16.17 2.00
CA GLN A 136 -15.54 17.00 1.49
C GLN A 136 -15.26 17.51 0.07
N LEU A 137 -14.02 17.43 -0.41
CA LEU A 137 -13.65 17.85 -1.77
C LEU A 137 -14.04 16.80 -2.80
N ARG A 138 -14.62 17.25 -3.91
CA ARG A 138 -15.01 16.37 -5.02
C ARG A 138 -13.78 15.64 -5.58
N GLY A 139 -13.84 14.31 -5.61
CA GLY A 139 -12.75 13.47 -6.12
C GLY A 139 -11.71 13.06 -5.07
N VAL A 140 -11.85 13.50 -3.81
CA VAL A 140 -10.96 13.11 -2.71
C VAL A 140 -11.68 12.14 -1.79
N GLY A 141 -11.33 10.85 -1.88
CA GLY A 141 -11.88 9.80 -1.03
C GLY A 141 -11.07 9.57 0.26
N PRO A 142 -11.55 8.68 1.16
CA PRO A 142 -10.91 8.40 2.45
C PRO A 142 -9.43 7.99 2.37
N GLN A 143 -9.04 7.24 1.34
CA GLN A 143 -7.65 6.83 1.18
C GLN A 143 -6.77 7.98 0.69
N SER A 144 -7.26 8.76 -0.28
CA SER A 144 -6.51 9.89 -0.83
C SER A 144 -6.31 10.97 0.23
N SER A 145 -7.34 11.30 1.01
CA SER A 145 -7.23 12.24 2.13
C SER A 145 -6.24 11.73 3.19
N TRP A 146 -6.31 10.45 3.57
CA TRP A 146 -5.39 9.84 4.52
C TRP A 146 -3.93 9.94 4.06
N ILE A 147 -3.65 9.56 2.81
CA ILE A 147 -2.29 9.63 2.23
C ILE A 147 -1.79 11.08 2.24
N LEU A 148 -2.59 12.02 1.76
CA LEU A 148 -2.19 13.43 1.69
C LEU A 148 -1.83 13.98 3.08
N VAL A 149 -2.64 13.68 4.09
CA VAL A 149 -2.41 14.19 5.44
C VAL A 149 -1.21 13.51 6.07
N MET A 150 -1.17 12.18 6.10
CA MET A 150 -0.12 11.43 6.80
C MET A 150 1.25 11.53 6.11
N GLU A 151 1.30 11.57 4.77
CA GLU A 151 2.57 11.59 4.03
C GLU A 151 3.08 13.01 3.75
N PHE A 152 2.20 14.03 3.79
CA PHE A 152 2.57 15.40 3.45
C PHE A 152 2.19 16.40 4.54
N PHE A 153 0.90 16.58 4.86
CA PHE A 153 0.46 17.76 5.63
C PHE A 153 0.77 17.73 7.13
N VAL A 154 0.97 16.55 7.74
CA VAL A 154 1.23 16.45 9.19
C VAL A 154 2.65 16.90 9.55
N TRP A 155 3.67 16.47 8.79
CA TRP A 155 5.08 16.67 9.14
C TRP A 155 5.84 17.59 8.19
N ARG A 156 5.41 17.74 6.92
CA ARG A 156 6.03 18.71 6.00
C ARG A 156 5.47 20.10 6.25
N LYS A 157 6.37 21.07 6.38
CA LYS A 157 6.01 22.50 6.34
C LYS A 157 6.36 22.99 4.94
N PHE A 158 5.34 23.41 4.19
CA PHE A 158 5.48 24.10 2.90
C PHE A 158 5.69 25.59 3.12
#